data_AF-A0A661RT00-F1
#
_entry.id   AF-A0A661RT00-F1
#
_cell.length_a   1.000
_cell.length_b   1.000
_cell.length_c   1.000
_cell.angle_alpha   90.00
_cell.angle_beta   90.00
_cell.angle_gamma   90.00
#
_symmetry.space_group_name_H-M   'P 1'
#
loop_
_entity.id
_entity.type
_entity.pdbx_description
1 polymer ?
#
loop_
_entity_poly.entity_id
_entity_poly.type
_entity_poly.pdbx_seq_one_letter_code
_entity_poly.pdbx_strand_id
1 'polypeptide(L)'
;MYRLHIGFIYKRFFKSRIVQKPEEYRCSSYPAFIGKTKVPEWLETGWLLWSFGKKKKAAIQNYKAFVDGVDSETLENPAKDIVGGFILGDSDFVNWVKETFLSKRDDEDEIPQLKRLKPRVSVGAIVQAVCASFGSSEKQIREKGRKGNKAKDIAIYLARDLSRLSCKELGHFFG
;
A
#
# COMPACT_ATOMS: atom_id res chain seq x y z
N MET A 1 6.16 17.79 14.35
CA MET A 1 5.84 17.27 13.01
C MET A 1 4.57 16.41 13.07
N TYR A 2 3.44 16.97 13.53
CA TYR A 2 2.14 16.27 13.66
C TYR A 2 1.02 16.92 12.83
N ARG A 3 1.34 17.98 12.08
CA ARG A 3 0.39 18.79 11.29
C ARG A 3 -0.19 18.06 10.07
N LEU A 4 0.46 16.98 9.61
CA LEU A 4 0.08 16.26 8.38
C LEU A 4 -0.96 15.14 8.62
N HIS A 5 -1.06 14.58 9.82
CA HIS A 5 -1.89 13.38 10.01
C HIS A 5 -3.40 13.64 10.07
N ILE A 6 -3.84 14.84 10.46
CA ILE A 6 -5.27 15.14 10.68
C ILE A 6 -5.98 15.52 9.37
N GLY A 7 -5.24 15.98 8.35
CA GLY A 7 -5.81 16.35 7.05
C GLY A 7 -6.10 15.17 6.11
N PHE A 8 -5.47 14.01 6.31
CA PHE A 8 -5.50 12.93 5.32
C PHE A 8 -6.74 12.03 5.37
N ILE A 9 -7.29 11.76 6.55
CA ILE A 9 -8.53 10.96 6.67
C ILE A 9 -9.72 11.69 6.05
N TYR A 10 -9.69 13.03 6.12
CA TYR A 10 -10.79 13.89 5.69
C TYR A 10 -11.03 13.85 4.16
N LYS A 11 -9.98 13.77 3.35
CA LYS A 11 -10.07 14.09 1.92
C LYS A 11 -10.16 12.89 0.97
N ARG A 12 -9.92 11.66 1.44
CA ARG A 12 -10.19 10.44 0.65
C ARG A 12 -11.67 10.37 0.23
N PHE A 13 -12.57 10.98 1.00
CA PHE A 13 -14.01 11.02 0.75
C PHE A 13 -14.50 12.21 -0.09
N PHE A 14 -13.79 13.35 -0.08
CA PHE A 14 -14.11 14.50 -0.93
C PHE A 14 -13.86 14.21 -2.41
N LYS A 15 -12.78 13.46 -2.73
CA LYS A 15 -12.49 13.01 -4.10
C LYS A 15 -13.54 12.06 -4.67
N SER A 16 -14.30 11.35 -3.83
CA SER A 16 -15.36 10.42 -4.26
C SER A 16 -16.72 11.08 -4.56
N ARG A 17 -16.85 12.43 -4.47
CA ARG A 17 -18.12 13.17 -4.66
C ARG A 17 -19.28 12.72 -3.75
N ILE A 18 -18.99 12.07 -2.62
CA ILE A 18 -20.03 11.53 -1.73
C ILE A 18 -20.69 12.64 -0.89
N VAL A 19 -19.97 13.73 -0.57
CA VAL A 19 -20.47 14.83 0.25
C VAL A 19 -19.87 16.17 -0.21
N GLN A 20 -20.69 17.25 -0.24
CA GLN A 20 -20.25 18.58 -0.69
C GLN A 20 -19.55 19.39 0.40
N LYS A 21 -19.86 19.14 1.69
CA LYS A 21 -19.24 19.86 2.82
C LYS A 21 -18.63 18.90 3.86
N PRO A 22 -17.51 19.30 4.50
CA PRO A 22 -16.89 18.54 5.59
C PRO A 22 -17.85 18.13 6.72
N GLU A 23 -18.76 19.05 7.02
CA GLU A 23 -19.64 19.02 8.17
C GLU A 23 -20.78 18.01 8.03
N GLU A 24 -21.04 17.54 6.81
CA GLU A 24 -22.12 16.61 6.46
C GLU A 24 -21.66 15.15 6.53
N TYR A 25 -20.34 14.91 6.61
CA TYR A 25 -19.79 13.57 6.67
C TYR A 25 -19.82 13.01 8.10
N ARG A 26 -20.88 12.23 8.38
CA ARG A 26 -21.15 11.63 9.70
C ARG A 26 -20.03 10.73 10.22
N CYS A 27 -19.24 10.13 9.33
CA CYS A 27 -18.15 9.24 9.71
C CYS A 27 -16.82 9.97 9.97
N SER A 28 -16.82 11.30 10.05
CA SER A 28 -15.67 12.07 10.53
C SER A 28 -15.86 12.55 11.96
N SER A 29 -14.74 12.78 12.64
CA SER A 29 -14.71 13.49 13.92
C SER A 29 -14.88 15.01 13.76
N TYR A 30 -14.82 15.55 12.53
CA TYR A 30 -14.86 16.99 12.26
C TYR A 30 -16.10 17.68 12.87
N PRO A 31 -17.34 17.16 12.74
CA PRO A 31 -18.52 17.72 13.41
C PRO A 31 -18.36 17.89 14.92
N ALA A 32 -17.64 16.99 15.60
CA ALA A 32 -17.37 17.10 17.03
C ALA A 32 -16.35 18.22 17.34
N PHE A 33 -15.33 18.41 16.50
CA PHE A 33 -14.37 19.51 16.64
C PHE A 33 -15.00 20.89 16.42
N ILE A 34 -16.01 21.00 15.54
CA ILE A 34 -16.72 22.26 15.29
C ILE A 34 -17.98 22.47 16.14
N GLY A 35 -18.25 21.56 17.08
CA GLY A 35 -19.38 21.66 18.00
C GLY A 35 -20.76 21.40 17.39
N LYS A 36 -20.84 20.74 16.23
CA LYS A 36 -22.10 20.32 15.60
C LYS A 36 -22.67 19.01 16.15
N THR A 37 -21.86 18.23 16.87
CA THR A 37 -22.29 16.97 17.48
C THR A 37 -21.71 16.89 18.89
N LYS A 38 -22.40 16.19 19.79
CA LYS A 38 -21.86 15.90 21.13
C LYS A 38 -20.55 15.13 20.97
N VAL A 39 -19.51 15.60 21.65
CA VAL A 39 -18.20 14.94 21.66
C VAL A 39 -18.35 13.58 22.37
N PRO A 40 -18.04 12.45 21.70
CA PRO A 40 -18.02 11.14 22.36
C PRO A 40 -16.97 11.10 23.48
N GLU A 41 -17.20 10.30 24.51
CA GLU A 41 -16.29 10.23 25.68
C GLU A 41 -14.86 9.81 25.32
N TRP A 42 -14.68 9.05 24.24
CA TRP A 42 -13.37 8.60 23.77
C TRP A 42 -12.63 9.64 22.90
N LEU A 43 -13.27 10.75 22.52
CA LEU A 43 -12.70 11.73 21.59
C LEU A 43 -12.18 12.98 22.33
N GLU A 44 -10.86 13.06 22.48
CA GLU A 44 -10.20 14.25 23.03
C GLU A 44 -10.10 15.37 21.97
N THR A 45 -10.82 16.46 22.20
CA THR A 45 -10.85 17.62 21.27
C THR A 45 -10.07 18.82 21.80
N GLY A 46 -9.88 18.93 23.11
CA GLY A 46 -9.27 20.07 23.76
C GLY A 46 -7.81 20.25 23.38
N TRP A 47 -7.03 19.17 23.39
CA TRP A 47 -5.60 19.22 23.07
C TRP A 47 -5.33 19.78 21.67
N LEU A 48 -6.06 19.31 20.65
CA LEU A 48 -5.90 19.81 19.28
C LEU A 48 -6.35 21.27 19.19
N LEU A 49 -7.55 21.58 19.70
CA LEU A 49 -8.14 22.93 19.65
C LEU A 49 -7.28 23.96 20.37
N TRP A 50 -6.54 23.56 21.42
CA TRP A 50 -5.63 24.46 22.14
C TRP A 50 -4.56 25.08 21.22
N SER A 51 -4.13 24.35 20.19
CA SER A 51 -3.19 24.86 19.18
C SER A 51 -3.80 25.94 18.27
N PHE A 52 -5.13 26.08 18.25
CA PHE A 52 -5.87 27.04 17.44
C PHE A 52 -6.39 28.24 18.23
N GLY A 53 -6.21 28.27 19.55
CA GLY A 53 -6.51 29.45 20.37
C GLY A 53 -6.76 29.16 21.85
N LYS A 54 -6.57 30.18 22.69
CA LYS A 54 -6.76 30.06 24.17
C LYS A 54 -8.23 30.00 24.58
N LYS A 55 -9.13 30.61 23.81
CA LYS A 55 -10.58 30.61 24.07
C LYS A 55 -11.25 29.56 23.17
N LYS A 56 -12.04 28.65 23.76
CA LYS A 56 -12.71 27.54 23.06
C LYS A 56 -13.43 27.98 21.77
N LYS A 57 -14.23 29.06 21.84
CA LYS A 57 -14.99 29.57 20.67
C LYS A 57 -14.07 30.03 19.54
N ALA A 58 -12.97 30.73 19.87
CA ALA A 58 -12.00 31.20 18.90
C ALA A 58 -11.18 30.05 18.30
N ALA A 59 -10.78 29.08 19.14
CA ALA A 59 -10.09 27.88 18.70
C ALA A 59 -10.88 27.08 17.66
N ILE A 60 -12.18 26.89 17.91
CA ILE A 60 -13.08 26.20 16.98
C ILE A 60 -13.17 26.95 15.64
N GLN A 61 -13.35 28.27 15.68
CA GLN A 61 -13.41 29.09 14.46
C GLN A 61 -12.11 29.04 13.66
N ASN A 62 -10.97 29.14 14.32
CA ASN A 62 -9.65 29.07 13.69
C ASN A 62 -9.37 27.68 13.12
N TYR A 63 -9.76 26.61 13.82
CA TYR A 63 -9.66 25.24 13.33
C TYR A 63 -10.54 25.02 12.09
N LYS A 64 -11.78 25.50 12.12
CA LYS A 64 -12.69 25.47 10.97
C LYS A 64 -12.09 26.21 9.78
N ALA A 65 -11.63 27.45 9.98
CA ALA A 65 -11.01 28.23 8.91
C ALA A 65 -9.74 27.56 8.35
N PHE A 66 -8.96 26.90 9.21
CA PHE A 66 -7.81 26.11 8.77
C PHE A 66 -8.23 24.96 7.87
N VAL A 67 -9.21 24.13 8.29
CA VAL A 67 -9.68 22.98 7.52
C VAL A 67 -10.35 23.41 6.21
N ASP A 68 -11.20 24.43 6.25
CA ASP A 68 -11.92 24.95 5.08
C ASP A 68 -10.96 25.69 4.12
N GLY A 69 -9.86 26.25 4.62
CA GLY A 69 -8.84 26.96 3.85
C GLY A 69 -7.73 26.07 3.27
N VAL A 70 -7.75 24.77 3.55
CA VAL A 70 -6.82 23.82 2.90
C VAL A 70 -7.23 23.63 1.45
N ASP A 71 -6.45 24.20 0.53
CA ASP A 71 -6.68 23.99 -0.89
C ASP A 71 -6.43 22.53 -1.29
N SER A 72 -7.34 22.03 -2.12
CA SER A 72 -7.35 20.65 -2.51
C SER A 72 -6.29 20.31 -3.56
N GLU A 73 -5.83 21.31 -4.33
CA GLU A 73 -4.91 21.12 -5.45
C GLU A 73 -3.45 21.19 -5.00
N THR A 74 -3.15 22.02 -4.00
CA THR A 74 -1.82 22.15 -3.38
C THR A 74 -1.47 21.04 -2.38
N LEU A 75 -2.45 20.28 -1.88
CA LEU A 75 -2.17 19.16 -0.98
C LEU A 75 -1.55 18.00 -1.74
N GLU A 76 -0.32 17.63 -1.39
CA GLU A 76 0.31 16.43 -1.92
C GLU A 76 -0.61 15.22 -1.73
N ASN A 77 -0.85 14.50 -2.83
CA ASN A 77 -1.64 13.28 -2.80
C ASN A 77 -0.76 12.17 -2.20
N PRO A 78 -1.02 11.73 -0.95
CA PRO A 78 -0.16 10.75 -0.29
C PRO A 78 -0.31 9.38 -0.98
N ALA A 79 -1.36 9.20 -1.78
CA ALA A 79 -1.53 7.99 -2.58
C ALA A 79 -0.44 7.81 -3.64
N LYS A 80 0.35 8.86 -3.96
CA LYS A 80 1.53 8.73 -4.81
C LYS A 80 2.63 7.90 -4.16
N ASP A 81 2.73 7.97 -2.83
CA ASP A 81 3.78 7.29 -2.06
C ASP A 81 3.29 5.97 -1.44
N ILE A 82 2.10 5.50 -1.85
CA ILE A 82 1.58 4.22 -1.38
C ILE A 82 2.27 3.07 -2.12
N VAL A 83 3.06 2.29 -1.38
CA VAL A 83 3.70 1.07 -1.85
C VAL A 83 2.76 -0.12 -1.69
N GLY A 84 2.62 -0.92 -2.75
CA GLY A 84 1.76 -2.12 -2.78
C GLY A 84 0.25 -1.84 -2.72
N GLY A 85 -0.18 -0.57 -2.67
CA GLY A 85 -1.58 -0.17 -2.58
C GLY A 85 -2.11 -0.02 -1.14
N PHE A 86 -1.28 -0.24 -0.12
CA PHE A 86 -1.72 -0.18 1.28
C PHE A 86 -0.65 0.26 2.30
N ILE A 87 0.63 0.37 1.93
CA ILE A 87 1.68 0.88 2.83
C ILE A 87 1.99 2.33 2.44
N LEU A 88 1.92 3.26 3.39
CA LEU A 88 2.31 4.66 3.20
C LEU A 88 3.46 4.99 4.16
N GLY A 89 4.57 5.51 3.62
CA GLY A 89 5.73 5.92 4.40
C GLY A 89 6.97 6.08 3.52
N ASP A 90 8.08 6.49 4.11
CA ASP A 90 9.37 6.55 3.42
C ASP A 90 9.92 5.15 3.07
N SER A 91 11.01 5.11 2.31
CA SER A 91 11.64 3.86 1.86
C SER A 91 12.05 2.96 3.02
N ASP A 92 12.50 3.54 4.13
CA ASP A 92 13.04 2.81 5.27
C ASP A 92 11.90 2.16 6.06
N PHE A 93 10.81 2.89 6.29
CA PHE A 93 9.58 2.36 6.87
C PHE A 93 8.99 1.25 5.99
N VAL A 94 8.92 1.47 4.68
CA VAL A 94 8.42 0.46 3.74
C VAL A 94 9.26 -0.82 3.79
N ASN A 95 10.58 -0.69 3.83
CA ASN A 95 11.49 -1.84 3.93
C ASN A 95 11.36 -2.55 5.27
N TRP A 96 11.29 -1.80 6.38
CA TRP A 96 11.05 -2.35 7.71
C TRP A 96 9.74 -3.15 7.77
N VAL A 97 8.64 -2.64 7.16
CA VAL A 97 7.36 -3.37 7.09
C VAL A 97 7.53 -4.67 6.29
N LYS A 98 8.20 -4.61 5.13
CA LYS A 98 8.46 -5.79 4.29
C LYS A 98 9.26 -6.85 5.02
N GLU A 99 10.34 -6.46 5.70
CA GLU A 99 11.22 -7.38 6.40
C GLU A 99 10.55 -7.96 7.66
N THR A 100 9.87 -7.12 8.43
CA THR A 100 9.31 -7.54 9.73
C THR A 100 8.07 -8.41 9.56
N PHE A 101 7.18 -8.04 8.64
CA PHE A 101 5.84 -8.64 8.55
C PHE A 101 5.62 -9.48 7.29
N LEU A 102 6.35 -9.23 6.20
CA LEU A 102 6.07 -9.86 4.89
C LEU A 102 7.07 -10.94 4.50
N SER A 103 8.32 -10.84 4.94
CA SER A 103 9.37 -11.82 4.64
C SER A 103 9.17 -13.15 5.38
N LYS A 104 8.47 -13.12 6.52
CA LYS A 104 8.26 -14.27 7.42
C LYS A 104 6.90 -14.96 7.27
N ARG A 105 6.03 -14.45 6.40
CA ARG A 105 4.71 -15.05 6.16
C ARG A 105 4.73 -15.95 4.93
N ASP A 106 4.30 -17.19 5.11
CA ASP A 106 3.93 -18.08 4.01
C ASP A 106 2.81 -17.41 3.18
N ASP A 107 2.65 -17.85 1.93
CA ASP A 107 1.68 -17.28 1.00
C ASP A 107 0.23 -17.50 1.46
N GLU A 108 -0.21 -16.71 2.44
CA GLU A 108 -1.61 -16.60 2.81
C GLU A 108 -2.35 -15.97 1.63
N ASP A 109 -3.16 -16.79 0.96
CA ASP A 109 -4.08 -16.39 -0.11
C ASP A 109 -5.11 -15.33 0.34
N GLU A 110 -5.18 -15.03 1.64
CA GLU A 110 -6.08 -14.05 2.23
C GLU A 110 -5.77 -12.60 1.83
N ILE A 111 -4.52 -12.29 1.41
CA ILE A 111 -4.13 -10.92 1.00
C ILE A 111 -3.34 -10.94 -0.32
N PRO A 112 -4.02 -10.98 -1.49
CA PRO A 112 -3.37 -10.98 -2.81
C PRO A 112 -2.43 -9.78 -3.05
N GLN A 113 -2.68 -8.65 -2.39
CA GLN A 113 -1.87 -7.45 -2.50
C GLN A 113 -0.48 -7.62 -1.86
N LEU A 114 -0.33 -8.54 -0.89
CA LEU A 114 0.94 -8.91 -0.27
C LEU A 114 1.89 -9.58 -1.29
N LYS A 115 1.31 -10.32 -2.24
CA LYS A 115 2.03 -10.87 -3.41
C LYS A 115 2.57 -9.79 -4.34
N ARG A 116 2.37 -8.48 -4.11
CA ARG A 116 3.08 -7.42 -4.85
C ARG A 116 4.34 -6.95 -4.13
N LEU A 117 4.45 -7.24 -2.85
CA LEU A 117 5.50 -6.72 -1.97
C LEU A 117 6.65 -7.68 -1.71
N LYS A 118 6.45 -9.00 -1.84
CA LYS A 118 7.60 -9.93 -1.67
C LYS A 118 8.68 -9.72 -2.75
N PRO A 119 9.95 -10.03 -2.46
CA PRO A 119 11.03 -9.97 -3.45
C PRO A 119 10.69 -10.82 -4.68
N ARG A 120 11.06 -10.34 -5.88
CA ARG A 120 10.95 -11.13 -7.10
C ARG A 120 12.19 -12.00 -7.25
N VAL A 121 12.01 -13.29 -7.48
CA VAL A 121 13.13 -14.16 -7.86
C VAL A 121 13.31 -14.08 -9.37
N SER A 122 14.54 -13.86 -9.84
CA SER A 122 14.81 -13.83 -11.27
C SER A 122 14.65 -15.23 -11.87
N VAL A 123 14.11 -15.31 -13.09
CA VAL A 123 13.96 -16.60 -13.78
C VAL A 123 15.32 -17.27 -14.00
N GLY A 124 16.39 -16.47 -14.19
CA GLY A 124 17.75 -16.98 -14.26
C GLY A 124 18.19 -17.71 -12.99
N ALA A 125 17.92 -17.14 -11.80
CA ALA A 125 18.24 -17.78 -10.54
C ALA A 125 17.43 -19.08 -10.34
N ILE A 126 16.16 -19.10 -10.76
CA ILE A 126 15.30 -20.30 -10.72
C ILE A 126 15.88 -21.39 -11.62
N VAL A 127 16.25 -21.05 -12.86
CA VAL A 127 16.85 -22.00 -13.81
C VAL A 127 18.18 -22.54 -13.28
N GLN A 128 19.03 -21.69 -12.71
CA GLN A 128 20.28 -22.15 -12.10
C GLN A 128 20.05 -23.13 -10.95
N ALA A 129 19.10 -22.84 -10.05
CA ALA A 129 18.76 -23.72 -8.93
C ALA A 129 18.20 -25.07 -9.41
N VAL A 130 17.35 -25.05 -10.44
CA VAL A 130 16.81 -26.27 -11.06
C VAL A 130 17.91 -27.07 -11.77
N CYS A 131 18.78 -26.41 -12.55
CA CYS A 131 19.94 -27.04 -13.18
C CYS A 131 20.83 -27.75 -12.16
N ALA A 132 21.13 -27.08 -11.04
CA ALA A 132 21.93 -27.65 -9.95
C ALA A 132 21.26 -28.86 -9.30
N SER A 133 19.94 -28.82 -9.11
CA SER A 133 19.20 -29.91 -8.44
C SER A 133 18.95 -31.12 -9.35
N PHE A 134 18.72 -30.90 -10.65
CA PHE A 134 18.37 -31.94 -11.61
C PHE A 134 19.54 -32.38 -12.51
N GLY A 135 20.75 -31.85 -12.29
CA GLY A 135 21.93 -32.13 -13.13
C GLY A 135 21.72 -31.76 -14.60
N SER A 136 20.82 -30.81 -14.88
CA SER A 136 20.44 -30.41 -16.23
C SER A 136 21.17 -29.13 -16.62
N SER A 137 21.43 -28.94 -17.91
CA SER A 137 21.98 -27.69 -18.44
C SER A 137 20.87 -26.69 -18.79
N GLU A 138 21.17 -25.41 -18.71
CA GLU A 138 20.23 -24.35 -19.09
C GLU A 138 19.75 -24.48 -20.55
N LYS A 139 20.63 -24.97 -21.44
CA LYS A 139 20.28 -25.27 -22.84
C LYS A 139 19.17 -26.33 -22.93
N GLN A 140 19.22 -27.38 -22.11
CA GLN A 140 18.19 -28.43 -22.09
C GLN A 140 16.85 -27.90 -21.58
N ILE A 141 16.86 -26.94 -20.66
CA ILE A 141 15.63 -26.32 -20.12
C ILE A 141 14.98 -25.36 -21.13
N ARG A 142 15.79 -24.64 -21.92
CA ARG A 142 15.30 -23.70 -22.94
C ARG A 142 15.02 -24.34 -24.31
N GLU A 143 15.30 -25.62 -24.47
CA GLU A 143 15.12 -26.35 -25.72
C GLU A 143 13.62 -26.41 -26.11
N LYS A 144 13.31 -26.10 -27.37
CA LYS A 144 11.95 -26.15 -27.92
C LYS A 144 11.57 -27.56 -28.37
N GLY A 145 10.29 -27.92 -28.25
CA GLY A 145 9.73 -29.14 -28.84
C GLY A 145 10.02 -30.45 -28.08
N ARG A 146 10.86 -30.44 -27.05
CA ARG A 146 11.16 -31.63 -26.24
C ARG A 146 10.09 -31.85 -25.16
N LYS A 147 9.23 -32.86 -25.37
CA LYS A 147 8.23 -33.28 -24.37
C LYS A 147 8.87 -34.16 -23.29
N GLY A 148 8.38 -34.07 -22.05
CA GLY A 148 8.82 -34.91 -20.93
C GLY A 148 10.06 -34.42 -20.16
N ASN A 149 10.46 -33.16 -20.33
CA ASN A 149 11.55 -32.57 -19.56
C ASN A 149 11.04 -32.08 -18.19
N LYS A 150 11.11 -32.96 -17.17
CA LYS A 150 10.69 -32.63 -15.80
C LYS A 150 11.40 -31.40 -15.22
N ALA A 151 12.67 -31.18 -15.55
CA ALA A 151 13.40 -30.00 -15.10
C ALA A 151 12.81 -28.72 -15.70
N LYS A 152 12.42 -28.75 -16.99
CA LYS A 152 11.73 -27.62 -17.64
C LYS A 152 10.36 -27.36 -17.02
N ASP A 153 9.58 -28.41 -16.78
CA ASP A 153 8.24 -28.26 -16.19
C ASP A 153 8.30 -27.65 -14.79
N ILE A 154 9.25 -28.11 -13.97
CA ILE A 154 9.49 -27.56 -12.62
C ILE A 154 10.01 -26.12 -12.68
N ALA A 155 10.92 -25.80 -13.61
CA ALA A 155 11.40 -24.43 -13.79
C ALA A 155 10.27 -23.48 -14.20
N ILE A 156 9.37 -23.89 -15.09
CA ILE A 156 8.20 -23.10 -15.50
C ILE A 156 7.23 -22.93 -14.33
N TYR A 157 6.97 -23.99 -13.57
CA TYR A 157 6.11 -23.95 -12.39
C TYR A 157 6.64 -22.96 -11.35
N LEU A 158 7.91 -23.09 -10.96
CA LEU A 158 8.57 -22.19 -10.01
C LEU A 158 8.66 -20.75 -10.54
N ALA A 159 8.91 -20.58 -11.84
CA ALA A 159 8.93 -19.25 -12.44
C ALA A 159 7.55 -18.60 -12.42
N ARG A 160 6.48 -19.35 -12.65
CA ARG A 160 5.10 -18.84 -12.55
C ARG A 160 4.77 -18.38 -11.13
N ASP A 161 5.27 -19.09 -10.12
CA ASP A 161 4.98 -18.81 -8.72
C ASP A 161 5.87 -17.67 -8.15
N LEU A 162 7.18 -17.73 -8.41
CA LEU A 162 8.17 -16.89 -7.72
C LEU A 162 8.64 -15.66 -8.52
N SER A 163 8.53 -15.68 -9.85
CA SER A 163 9.05 -14.59 -10.71
C SER A 163 8.02 -13.49 -11.02
N ARG A 164 6.72 -13.82 -10.90
CA ARG A 164 5.58 -12.94 -11.23
C ARG A 164 5.58 -12.41 -12.66
N LEU A 165 6.29 -13.07 -13.57
CA LEU A 165 6.23 -12.79 -14.99
C LEU A 165 4.92 -13.33 -15.58
N SER A 166 4.42 -12.64 -16.60
CA SER A 166 3.27 -13.09 -17.37
C SER A 166 3.56 -14.39 -18.12
N CYS A 167 2.52 -15.15 -18.46
CA CYS A 167 2.66 -16.34 -19.32
C CYS A 167 3.37 -16.02 -20.65
N LYS A 168 3.20 -14.80 -21.17
CA LYS A 168 3.85 -14.34 -22.40
C LYS A 168 5.37 -14.18 -22.21
N GLU A 169 5.79 -13.53 -21.13
CA GLU A 169 7.21 -13.37 -20.79
C GLU A 169 7.88 -14.70 -20.47
N LEU A 170 7.20 -15.59 -19.74
CA LEU A 170 7.68 -16.95 -19.49
C LEU A 170 7.79 -17.75 -20.80
N GLY A 171 6.82 -17.61 -21.71
CA GLY A 171 6.88 -18.21 -23.04
C GLY A 171 8.08 -17.72 -23.86
N HIS A 172 8.38 -16.42 -23.83
CA HIS A 172 9.58 -15.88 -24.48
C HIS A 172 10.88 -16.43 -23.86
N PHE A 173 10.90 -16.66 -22.54
CA PHE A 173 12.09 -17.14 -21.84
C PHE A 173 12.36 -18.63 -22.07
N PHE A 174 11.32 -19.47 -22.00
CA PHE A 174 11.42 -20.93 -22.05
C PHE A 174 11.21 -21.54 -23.45
N GLY A 175 10.77 -20.72 -24.42
CA GLY A 175 10.76 -21.07 -25.84
C GLY A 175 9.47 -21.72 -26.34
#